data_AF-A0A662KF48-F1
#
_entry.id   AF-A0A662KF48-F1
#
_cell.length_a   1.000
_cell.length_b   1.000
_cell.length_c   1.000
_cell.angle_alpha   90.00
_cell.angle_beta   90.00
_cell.angle_gamma   90.00
#
_symmetry.space_group_name_H-M   'P 1'
#
loop_
_entity.id
_entity.type
_entity.pdbx_description
1 polymer ?
#
loop_
_entity_poly.entity_id
_entity_poly.type
_entity_poly.pdbx_seq_one_letter_code
_entity_poly.pdbx_strand_id
1 'polypeptide(L)'
;NLMKDSLQALRRPMEIYWNNARLIFSCNDLSIFNQVPAIKSRCVVFQFKPLQPEAIEKRLRQIAMMENVNVDDGVFRYISKKAHGDMRIAINMLESYVNGGLEINEFELELGI
;
A
#
# COMPACT_ATOMS: atom_id res chain seq x y z
N ASN A 1 -10.74 8.24 26.23
CA ASN A 1 -9.85 8.46 25.07
C ASN A 1 -10.76 8.29 23.86
N LEU A 2 -11.16 9.38 23.22
CA LEU A 2 -12.36 9.45 22.35
C LEU A 2 -12.40 8.35 21.27
N MET A 3 -11.26 8.01 20.69
CA MET A 3 -11.16 6.99 19.63
C MET A 3 -11.49 5.57 20.12
N LYS A 4 -11.08 5.22 21.34
CA LYS A 4 -11.36 3.92 21.96
C LYS A 4 -12.85 3.76 22.28
N ASP A 5 -13.44 4.82 22.83
CA ASP A 5 -14.84 4.83 23.24
C ASP A 5 -15.76 4.74 22.01
N SER A 6 -15.42 5.44 20.92
CA SER A 6 -16.10 5.31 19.62
C SER A 6 -16.00 3.91 19.02
N LEU A 7 -14.83 3.27 19.08
CA LEU A 7 -14.67 1.89 18.59
C LEU A 7 -15.46 0.89 19.45
N GLN A 8 -15.53 1.08 20.76
CA GLN A 8 -16.37 0.24 21.63
C GLN A 8 -17.85 0.37 21.30
N ALA A 9 -18.31 1.57 20.93
CA ALA A 9 -19.69 1.79 20.51
C ALA A 9 -20.08 1.00 19.26
N LEU A 10 -19.11 0.64 18.40
CA LEU A 10 -19.34 -0.20 17.20
C LEU A 10 -19.65 -1.66 17.53
N ARG A 11 -19.43 -2.12 18.77
CA ARG A 11 -19.64 -3.53 19.15
C ARG A 11 -21.08 -3.99 18.88
N ARG A 12 -22.07 -3.22 19.32
CA ARG A 12 -23.48 -3.57 19.18
C ARG A 12 -23.96 -3.50 17.72
N PRO A 13 -23.61 -2.46 16.94
CA PRO A 13 -23.84 -2.46 15.49
C PRO A 13 -23.24 -3.67 14.75
N MET A 14 -22.00 -4.06 15.08
CA MET A 14 -21.36 -5.24 14.49
C MET A 14 -22.15 -6.53 14.73
N GLU A 15 -22.78 -6.67 15.89
CA GLU A 15 -23.60 -7.83 16.24
C GLU A 15 -24.96 -7.81 15.53
N ILE A 16 -25.64 -6.66 15.53
CA ILE A 16 -27.00 -6.53 14.98
C ILE A 16 -26.98 -6.68 13.45
N TYR A 17 -26.00 -6.08 12.78
CA TYR A 17 -25.97 -5.98 11.32
C TYR A 17 -25.06 -7.00 10.65
N TRP A 18 -24.56 -8.01 11.38
CA TRP A 18 -23.58 -8.97 10.86
C TRP A 18 -24.06 -9.73 9.61
N ASN A 19 -25.38 -9.95 9.46
CA ASN A 19 -25.93 -10.62 8.28
C ASN A 19 -25.97 -9.74 7.03
N ASN A 20 -26.07 -8.41 7.20
CA ASN A 20 -26.38 -7.47 6.12
C ASN A 20 -25.24 -6.50 5.81
N ALA A 21 -24.23 -6.41 6.69
CA ALA A 21 -23.08 -5.54 6.53
C ALA A 21 -21.78 -6.27 6.81
N ARG A 22 -20.71 -5.87 6.11
CA ARG A 22 -19.34 -6.24 6.41
C ARG A 22 -18.57 -4.97 6.73
N LEU A 23 -17.88 -4.96 7.86
CA LEU A 23 -17.07 -3.83 8.30
C LEU A 23 -15.61 -4.16 8.01
N ILE A 24 -14.93 -3.25 7.31
CA ILE A 24 -13.51 -3.33 7.02
C ILE A 24 -12.84 -2.16 7.72
N PHE A 25 -11.89 -2.47 8.59
CA PHE A 25 -11.05 -1.47 9.23
C PHE A 25 -9.70 -1.44 8.53
N SER A 26 -9.18 -0.24 8.27
CA SER A 26 -7.84 -0.04 7.74
C SER A 26 -7.04 0.82 8.72
N CYS A 27 -5.86 0.35 9.09
CA CYS A 27 -4.96 1.04 10.01
C CYS A 27 -3.51 0.60 9.74
N ASN A 28 -2.57 1.50 10.02
CA ASN A 28 -1.14 1.23 9.86
C ASN A 28 -0.51 0.61 11.13
N ASP A 29 -1.24 0.63 12.26
CA ASP A 29 -0.82 0.07 13.54
C ASP A 29 -2.00 -0.63 14.23
N LEU A 30 -1.75 -1.84 14.73
CA LEU A 30 -2.72 -2.68 15.44
C LEU A 30 -2.83 -2.32 16.93
N SER A 31 -2.00 -1.40 17.45
CA SER A 31 -2.01 -0.97 18.85
C SER A 31 -3.40 -0.56 19.34
N ILE A 32 -4.20 0.08 18.49
CA ILE A 32 -5.55 0.49 18.82
C ILE A 32 -6.52 -0.70 18.98
N PHE A 33 -6.38 -1.74 18.16
CA PHE A 33 -7.19 -2.95 18.25
C PHE A 33 -6.84 -3.79 19.48
N ASN A 34 -5.60 -3.71 19.96
CA ASN A 34 -5.21 -4.34 21.22
C ASN A 34 -5.88 -3.67 22.44
N GLN A 35 -6.28 -2.41 22.33
CA GLN A 35 -7.00 -1.68 23.37
C GLN A 35 -8.52 -1.95 23.37
N VAL A 36 -9.05 -2.63 22.34
CA VAL A 36 -10.48 -2.95 22.19
C VAL A 36 -10.71 -4.44 21.88
N PRO A 37 -10.53 -5.35 22.87
CA PRO A 37 -10.58 -6.80 22.66
C PRO A 37 -11.91 -7.31 22.07
N ALA A 38 -13.03 -6.67 22.42
CA ALA A 38 -14.35 -7.07 21.96
C ALA A 38 -14.56 -6.86 20.45
N ILE A 39 -13.91 -5.86 19.84
CA ILE A 39 -13.94 -5.65 18.40
C ILE A 39 -12.96 -6.63 17.74
N LYS A 40 -11.75 -6.75 18.28
CA LYS A 40 -10.71 -7.64 17.75
C LYS A 40 -11.17 -9.09 17.67
N SER A 41 -11.92 -9.60 18.65
CA SER A 41 -12.42 -10.99 18.65
C SER A 41 -13.46 -11.30 17.56
N ARG A 42 -14.02 -10.26 16.91
CA ARG A 42 -15.02 -10.39 15.83
C ARG A 42 -14.43 -10.09 14.45
N CYS A 43 -13.14 -9.81 14.37
CA CYS A 43 -12.44 -9.45 13.14
C CYS A 43 -11.39 -10.50 12.78
N VAL A 44 -11.26 -10.76 11.49
CA VAL A 44 -10.05 -11.41 10.96
C VAL A 44 -9.00 -10.32 10.75
N VAL A 45 -7.82 -10.51 11.34
CA VAL A 45 -6.71 -9.56 11.20
C VAL A 45 -5.86 -9.96 10.00
N PHE A 46 -5.79 -9.07 9.02
CA PHE A 46 -4.90 -9.19 7.88
C PHE A 46 -3.76 -8.19 8.04
N GLN A 47 -2.53 -8.71 8.19
CA GLN A 47 -1.33 -7.88 8.22
C GLN A 47 -0.72 -7.83 6.82
N PHE A 48 -0.80 -6.66 6.19
CA PHE A 48 -0.14 -6.41 4.91
C PHE A 48 1.35 -6.19 5.15
N LYS A 49 2.17 -6.91 4.39
CA LYS A 49 3.62 -6.69 4.34
C LYS A 49 3.95 -5.71 3.22
N PRO A 50 5.09 -5.00 3.29
CA PRO A 50 5.59 -4.24 2.16
C PRO A 50 5.64 -5.10 0.89
N LEU A 51 5.30 -4.51 -0.24
CA LEU A 51 5.32 -5.21 -1.52
C LEU A 51 6.75 -5.61 -1.89
N GLN A 52 6.89 -6.78 -2.51
CA GLN A 52 8.18 -7.18 -3.06
C GLN A 52 8.49 -6.35 -4.32
N PRO A 53 9.76 -5.99 -4.57
CA PRO A 53 10.14 -5.19 -5.73
C PRO A 53 9.62 -5.77 -7.05
N GLU A 54 9.63 -7.09 -7.21
CA GLU A 54 9.17 -7.77 -8.43
C GLU A 54 7.67 -7.54 -8.68
N ALA A 55 6.86 -7.47 -7.63
CA ALA A 55 5.44 -7.18 -7.72
C ALA A 55 5.18 -5.71 -8.11
N ILE A 56 6.01 -4.80 -7.59
CA ILE A 56 5.96 -3.37 -7.97
C ILE A 56 6.38 -3.22 -9.43
N GLU A 57 7.51 -3.79 -9.83
CA GLU A 57 8.02 -3.73 -11.21
C GLU A 57 6.98 -4.22 -12.21
N LYS A 58 6.38 -5.39 -11.95
CA LYS A 58 5.30 -5.94 -12.78
C LYS A 58 4.13 -4.97 -12.92
N ARG A 59 3.75 -4.29 -11.83
CA ARG A 59 2.64 -3.33 -11.86
C ARG A 59 3.00 -2.06 -12.62
N LEU A 60 4.22 -1.54 -12.45
CA LEU A 60 4.69 -0.36 -13.17
C LEU A 60 4.75 -0.62 -14.68
N ARG A 61 5.21 -1.80 -15.11
CA ARG A 61 5.20 -2.22 -16.53
C ARG A 61 3.79 -2.26 -17.10
N GLN A 62 2.82 -2.78 -16.33
CA GLN A 62 1.40 -2.74 -16.74
C GLN A 62 0.88 -1.32 -16.88
N ILE A 63 1.21 -0.43 -15.95
CA ILE A 63 0.79 0.98 -16.00
C ILE A 63 1.42 1.66 -17.22
N ALA A 64 2.73 1.50 -17.44
CA ALA A 64 3.41 2.08 -18.59
C ALA A 64 2.80 1.63 -19.93
N MET A 65 2.45 0.34 -20.03
CA MET A 65 1.74 -0.19 -21.20
C MET A 65 0.34 0.42 -21.36
N MET A 66 -0.42 0.58 -20.27
CA MET A 66 -1.78 1.15 -20.31
C MET A 66 -1.78 2.64 -20.67
N GLU A 67 -0.79 3.39 -20.20
CA GLU A 67 -0.61 4.82 -20.47
C GLU A 67 0.15 5.08 -21.79
N ASN A 68 0.58 4.02 -22.49
CA ASN A 68 1.34 4.08 -23.74
C ASN A 68 2.63 4.92 -23.64
N VAL A 69 3.37 4.73 -22.54
CA VAL A 69 4.66 5.39 -22.28
C VAL A 69 5.79 4.39 -22.40
N ASN A 70 6.87 4.78 -23.08
CA ASN A 70 8.05 3.95 -23.24
C ASN A 70 9.06 4.25 -22.14
N VAL A 71 9.43 3.24 -21.36
CA VAL A 71 10.32 3.36 -20.20
C VAL A 71 11.26 2.17 -20.19
N ASP A 72 12.54 2.42 -19.97
CA ASP A 72 13.56 1.38 -19.96
C ASP A 72 13.39 0.41 -18.77
N ASP A 73 13.73 -0.85 -19.01
CA ASP A 73 13.63 -1.93 -18.03
C ASP A 73 14.38 -1.64 -16.72
N GLY A 74 15.53 -0.97 -16.82
CA GLY A 74 16.32 -0.57 -15.65
C GLY A 74 15.56 0.39 -14.73
N VAL A 75 14.74 1.27 -15.29
CA VAL A 75 13.99 2.29 -14.53
C VAL A 75 12.94 1.65 -13.65
N PHE A 76 12.19 0.65 -14.17
CA PHE A 76 11.21 -0.08 -13.37
C PHE A 76 11.87 -0.79 -12.18
N ARG A 77 13.05 -1.39 -12.40
CA ARG A 77 13.82 -2.07 -11.36
C ARG A 77 14.40 -1.10 -10.33
N TYR A 78 14.83 0.08 -10.74
CA TYR A 78 15.29 1.13 -9.84
C TYR A 78 14.14 1.63 -8.96
N ILE A 79 13.03 2.05 -9.58
CA ILE A 79 11.87 2.58 -8.87
C ILE A 79 11.30 1.54 -7.89
N SER A 80 11.20 0.27 -8.30
CA SER A 80 10.63 -0.77 -7.45
C SER A 80 11.42 -0.99 -6.15
N LYS A 81 12.74 -0.83 -6.19
CA LYS A 81 13.62 -0.89 -5.02
C LYS A 81 13.51 0.38 -4.16
N LYS A 82 13.56 1.56 -4.78
CA LYS A 82 13.45 2.87 -4.09
C LYS A 82 12.10 3.08 -3.42
N ALA A 83 11.05 2.46 -3.93
CA ALA A 83 9.71 2.54 -3.37
C ALA A 83 9.57 1.86 -2.00
N HIS A 84 10.55 1.04 -1.58
CA HIS A 84 10.54 0.33 -0.29
C HIS A 84 9.20 -0.39 0.02
N GLY A 85 8.58 -0.96 -1.02
CA GLY A 85 7.32 -1.69 -0.89
C GLY A 85 6.04 -0.84 -0.95
N ASP A 86 6.14 0.48 -1.15
CA ASP A 86 5.00 1.39 -1.31
C ASP A 86 4.69 1.65 -2.80
N MET A 87 3.57 1.10 -3.27
CA MET A 87 3.13 1.27 -4.66
C MET A 87 2.82 2.73 -5.03
N ARG A 88 2.34 3.56 -4.08
CA ARG A 88 2.04 4.96 -4.34
C ARG A 88 3.32 5.73 -4.64
N ILE A 89 4.36 5.51 -3.84
CA ILE A 89 5.69 6.10 -4.08
C ILE A 89 6.20 5.65 -5.45
N ALA A 90 6.12 4.36 -5.75
CA ALA A 90 6.56 3.82 -7.03
C ALA A 90 5.86 4.48 -8.24
N ILE A 91 4.53 4.62 -8.19
CA ILE A 91 3.74 5.25 -9.26
C ILE A 91 4.12 6.72 -9.42
N ASN A 92 4.22 7.47 -8.32
CA ASN A 92 4.58 8.89 -8.36
C ASN A 92 6.00 9.10 -8.91
N MET A 93 6.95 8.20 -8.61
CA MET A 93 8.30 8.23 -9.18
C MET A 93 8.27 7.95 -10.68
N LEU A 94 7.48 6.97 -11.14
CA LEU A 94 7.32 6.68 -12.56
C LEU A 94 6.71 7.87 -13.31
N GLU A 95 5.65 8.47 -12.76
CA GLU A 95 5.02 9.67 -13.32
C GLU A 95 6.00 10.84 -13.39
N SER A 96 6.76 11.08 -12.31
CA SER A 96 7.80 12.11 -12.28
C SER A 96 8.88 11.87 -13.33
N TYR A 97 9.31 10.61 -13.51
CA TYR A 97 10.31 10.25 -14.53
C TYR A 97 9.80 10.51 -15.95
N VAL A 98 8.60 10.05 -16.28
CA VAL A 98 7.99 10.24 -17.61
C VAL A 98 7.80 11.73 -17.93
N ASN A 99 7.47 12.56 -16.93
CA ASN A 99 7.29 13.99 -17.09
C ASN A 99 8.61 14.79 -17.06
N GLY A 100 9.77 14.13 -16.95
CA GLY A 100 11.08 14.77 -16.87
C GLY A 100 11.38 15.46 -15.53
N GLY A 101 10.58 15.20 -14.49
CA GLY A 101 10.80 15.70 -13.13
C GLY A 101 11.70 14.82 -12.28
N LEU A 102 12.09 13.63 -12.78
CA LEU A 102 13.05 12.73 -12.16
C LEU A 102 14.03 12.24 -13.23
N GLU A 103 15.31 12.58 -13.07
CA GLU A 103 16.40 12.03 -13.88
C GLU A 103 17.02 10.85 -13.14
N ILE A 104 17.14 9.72 -13.82
CA ILE A 104 17.80 8.52 -13.30
C ILE A 104 19.01 8.25 -14.19
N ASN A 105 20.21 8.27 -13.62
CA ASN A 105 21.45 8.10 -14.37
C ASN A 105 21.85 6.61 -14.49
N GLU A 106 22.74 6.29 -15.44
CA GLU A 106 23.19 4.91 -15.70
C GLU A 106 23.83 4.24 -14.48
N PHE A 107 24.53 5.01 -13.63
CA PHE A 107 25.16 4.50 -12.42
C PHE A 107 24.13 4.01 -11.38
N GLU A 108 23.03 4.75 -11.22
CA GLU A 108 21.90 4.35 -10.37
C GLU A 108 21.21 3.08 -10.87
N LEU A 109 21.11 2.93 -12.20
CA LEU A 109 20.55 1.74 -12.84
C LEU A 109 21.44 0.50 -12.62
N GLU A 110 22.75 0.64 -12.74
CA GLU A 110 23.73 -0.45 -12.57
C GLU A 110 23.84 -0.94 -11.14
N LEU A 111 23.88 -0.02 -10.18
CA LEU A 111 24.00 -0.37 -8.78
C LEU A 111 22.68 -0.91 -8.19
N GLY A 112 21.55 -0.50 -8.78
CA GLY A 112 20.22 -0.86 -8.31
C GLY A 112 20.04 -0.57 -6.82
N ILE A 113 20.57 0.56 -6.35
CA ILE A 113 20.41 1.08 -4.98
C ILE A 113 19.53 2.30 -4.99
#